data_AF-A0A0S7XRQ2-F1
#
_entry.id   AF-A0A0S7XRQ2-F1
#
_cell.length_a   1.000
_cell.length_b   1.000
_cell.length_c   1.000
_cell.angle_alpha   90.00
_cell.angle_beta   90.00
_cell.angle_gamma   90.00
#
_symmetry.space_group_name_H-M   'P 1'
#
loop_
_entity.id
_entity.type
_entity.pdbx_description
1 polymer ?
#
loop_
_entity_poly.entity_id
_entity_poly.type
_entity_poly.pdbx_seq_one_letter_code
_entity_poly.pdbx_strand_id
1 'polypeptide(L)'
;MNNRINLKKCIVMMVFLVPVLTGGAWAYSGGSGTLEDPYQIGDANDMNKIGTHPNDWDKHFLLVNDINLAQFTGTEFNIIGPNYIVPFTGVFDGNGHTISNFTYTSSAINYIGLFGYVEGPNAEIRGVGLVDPNIDAGTGDHVGSLVGSLKNGTITNCNSIDGSVSGDGYVGGLVGEISYSTVSNSYATCNVSGYSDVGGLEGQNHYSTVSNSYATGTVSGYSGVGGLVGRNGGGTVSSSYATGSVIGDVGSDWVGGLVGMHVGG
;
A
#
# COMPACT_ATOMS: atom_id res chain seq x y z
N MET A 1 -10.49 10.42 93.16
CA MET A 1 -9.88 9.28 92.45
C MET A 1 -10.47 9.24 91.05
N ASN A 2 -9.79 9.88 90.11
CA ASN A 2 -10.15 9.91 88.69
C ASN A 2 -9.31 8.86 87.96
N ASN A 3 -9.92 8.06 87.08
CA ASN A 3 -9.31 7.78 85.78
C ASN A 3 -10.35 7.22 84.80
N ARG A 4 -10.77 8.08 83.87
CA ARG A 4 -11.50 7.68 82.66
C ARG A 4 -10.47 7.28 81.60
N ILE A 5 -10.50 6.04 81.14
CA ILE A 5 -9.70 5.59 80.00
C ILE A 5 -10.47 5.92 78.72
N ASN A 6 -9.85 6.74 77.86
CA ASN A 6 -10.40 7.27 76.63
C ASN A 6 -9.89 6.42 75.46
N LEU A 7 -10.72 5.53 74.92
CA LEU A 7 -10.34 4.65 73.82
C LEU A 7 -10.58 5.35 72.47
N LYS A 8 -9.56 6.03 71.95
CA LYS A 8 -9.57 6.59 70.59
C LYS A 8 -9.53 5.43 69.58
N LYS A 9 -10.63 5.18 68.87
CA LYS A 9 -10.67 4.32 67.69
C LYS A 9 -9.88 4.99 66.56
N CYS A 10 -8.68 4.49 66.27
CA CYS A 10 -7.97 4.80 65.02
C CYS A 10 -8.62 4.00 63.88
N ILE A 11 -9.37 4.68 63.03
CA ILE A 11 -9.83 4.14 61.75
C ILE A 11 -8.65 4.27 60.79
N VAL A 12 -7.99 3.15 60.50
CA VAL A 12 -7.00 3.06 59.41
C VAL A 12 -7.80 2.99 58.11
N MET A 13 -7.89 4.12 57.41
CA MET A 13 -8.50 4.17 56.08
C MET A 13 -7.52 3.57 55.08
N MET A 14 -7.66 2.26 54.80
CA MET A 14 -6.99 1.61 53.67
C MET A 14 -7.55 2.21 52.38
N VAL A 15 -6.81 3.12 51.76
CA VAL A 15 -7.06 3.56 50.39
C VAL A 15 -6.63 2.41 49.48
N PHE A 16 -7.59 1.62 49.02
CA PHE A 16 -7.37 0.76 47.86
C PHE A 16 -7.26 1.67 46.64
N LEU A 17 -6.04 1.90 46.18
CA LEU A 17 -5.79 2.44 44.85
C LEU A 17 -6.19 1.35 43.85
N VAL A 18 -7.47 1.34 43.45
CA VAL A 18 -7.90 0.57 42.28
C VAL A 18 -7.26 1.28 41.09
N PRO A 19 -6.33 0.66 40.34
CA PRO A 19 -5.87 1.28 39.10
C PRO A 19 -7.10 1.43 38.22
N VAL A 20 -7.47 2.68 37.92
CA VAL A 20 -8.42 2.95 36.86
C VAL A 20 -7.68 2.58 35.58
N LEU A 21 -7.86 1.34 35.12
CA LEU A 21 -7.59 0.97 33.75
C LEU A 21 -8.58 1.79 32.91
N THR A 22 -8.18 3.01 32.53
CA THR A 22 -8.75 3.65 31.35
C THR A 22 -8.24 2.87 30.15
N GLY A 23 -8.77 1.67 29.94
CA GLY A 23 -8.65 0.98 28.68
C GLY A 23 -9.44 1.80 27.67
N GLY A 24 -8.81 2.83 27.12
CA GLY A 24 -9.30 3.44 25.89
C GLY A 24 -9.43 2.31 24.87
N ALA A 25 -10.58 2.21 24.22
CA ALA A 25 -10.69 1.32 23.08
C ALA A 25 -9.59 1.70 22.09
N TRP A 26 -8.76 0.73 21.70
CA TRP A 26 -7.70 0.95 20.73
C TRP A 26 -8.28 1.51 19.42
N ALA A 27 -7.50 2.33 18.71
CA ALA A 27 -7.93 2.88 17.43
C ALA A 27 -8.18 1.77 16.39
N TYR A 28 -7.40 0.69 16.48
CA TYR A 28 -7.48 -0.53 15.66
C TYR A 28 -7.50 -1.76 16.60
N SER A 29 -7.03 -2.93 16.17
CA SER A 29 -6.86 -4.11 17.04
C SER A 29 -5.86 -3.92 18.19
N GLY A 30 -4.99 -2.90 18.12
CA GLY A 30 -4.02 -2.60 19.17
C GLY A 30 -3.01 -1.52 18.78
N GLY A 31 -2.09 -1.21 19.70
CA GLY A 31 -0.97 -0.29 19.48
C GLY A 31 -1.32 1.19 19.48
N SER A 32 -0.30 2.03 19.61
CA SER A 32 -0.41 3.50 19.71
C SER A 32 0.10 4.25 18.48
N GLY A 33 0.57 3.52 17.46
CA GLY A 33 1.05 4.10 16.20
C GLY A 33 2.48 4.63 16.26
N THR A 34 3.20 4.39 17.36
CA THR A 34 4.62 4.73 17.50
C THR A 34 5.50 3.65 16.88
N LEU A 35 6.80 3.93 16.73
CA LEU A 35 7.76 2.95 16.21
C LEU A 35 7.83 1.69 17.11
N GLU A 36 7.83 1.87 18.43
CA GLU A 36 7.94 0.77 19.40
C GLU A 36 6.61 0.06 19.65
N ASP A 37 5.49 0.70 19.31
CA ASP A 37 4.14 0.18 19.49
C ASP A 37 3.24 0.56 18.29
N PRO A 38 3.51 -0.01 17.09
CA PRO A 38 2.75 0.28 15.88
C PRO A 38 1.27 -0.05 16.02
N TYR A 39 0.41 0.65 15.30
CA TYR A 39 -0.99 0.28 15.18
C TYR A 39 -1.11 -1.13 14.59
N GLN A 40 -1.81 -2.00 15.30
CA GLN A 40 -2.01 -3.39 14.90
C GLN A 40 -3.25 -3.50 14.03
N ILE A 41 -3.07 -4.03 12.83
CA ILE A 41 -4.15 -4.24 11.86
C ILE A 41 -4.46 -5.74 11.86
N GLY A 42 -5.56 -6.09 12.53
CA GLY A 42 -5.92 -7.47 12.82
C GLY A 42 -7.06 -8.04 11.98
N ASP A 43 -7.85 -7.18 11.34
CA ASP A 43 -8.96 -7.59 10.49
C ASP A 43 -9.23 -6.61 9.33
N ALA A 44 -10.21 -6.97 8.49
CA ALA A 44 -10.60 -6.19 7.32
C ALA A 44 -11.18 -4.81 7.68
N ASN A 45 -11.85 -4.68 8.83
CA ASN A 45 -12.42 -3.41 9.27
C ASN A 45 -11.32 -2.46 9.74
N ASP A 46 -10.31 -2.95 10.46
CA ASP A 46 -9.12 -2.17 10.80
C ASP A 46 -8.47 -1.63 9.53
N MET A 47 -8.25 -2.50 8.54
CA MET A 47 -7.61 -2.11 7.28
C MET A 47 -8.40 -1.01 6.55
N ASN A 48 -9.72 -1.19 6.41
CA ASN A 48 -10.58 -0.20 5.78
C ASN A 48 -10.69 1.10 6.61
N LYS A 49 -10.57 1.00 7.94
CA LYS A 49 -10.65 2.15 8.85
C LYS A 49 -9.48 3.11 8.65
N ILE A 50 -8.27 2.61 8.32
CA ILE A 50 -7.11 3.47 8.04
C ILE A 50 -7.46 4.53 6.99
N GLY A 51 -8.17 4.15 5.92
CA GLY A 51 -8.57 5.06 4.84
C GLY A 51 -9.50 6.21 5.26
N THR A 52 -10.08 6.15 6.47
CA THR A 52 -10.94 7.21 7.04
C THR A 52 -10.26 8.02 8.15
N HIS A 53 -9.00 7.71 8.49
CA HIS A 53 -8.26 8.32 9.61
C HIS A 53 -6.95 8.97 9.13
N PRO A 54 -7.02 10.05 8.33
CA PRO A 54 -5.82 10.70 7.79
C PRO A 54 -4.85 11.24 8.84
N ASN A 55 -5.32 11.48 10.06
CA ASN A 55 -4.45 11.89 11.18
C ASN A 55 -3.48 10.79 11.64
N ASP A 56 -3.69 9.54 11.22
CA ASP A 56 -2.80 8.42 11.51
C ASP A 56 -1.83 8.13 10.35
N TRP A 57 -1.96 8.79 9.19
CA TRP A 57 -1.19 8.44 7.99
C TRP A 57 0.30 8.80 8.05
N ASP A 58 0.77 9.41 9.14
CA ASP A 58 2.18 9.64 9.46
C ASP A 58 2.70 8.65 10.53
N LYS A 59 1.91 7.65 10.92
CA LYS A 59 2.19 6.68 11.99
C LYS A 59 2.75 5.36 11.45
N HIS A 60 3.07 4.45 12.38
CA HIS A 60 3.53 3.10 12.09
C HIS A 60 2.37 2.10 12.21
N PHE A 61 2.25 1.22 11.23
CA PHE A 61 1.25 0.17 11.14
C PHE A 61 1.92 -1.19 10.96
N LEU A 62 1.33 -2.23 11.56
CA LEU A 62 1.81 -3.59 11.50
C LEU A 62 0.62 -4.55 11.31
N LEU A 63 0.70 -5.41 10.29
CA LEU A 63 -0.25 -6.53 10.20
C LEU A 63 0.04 -7.53 11.34
N VAL A 64 -1.02 -7.96 12.01
CA VAL A 64 -0.94 -9.01 13.06
C VAL A 64 -1.69 -10.29 12.68
N ASN A 65 -2.40 -10.27 11.54
CA ASN A 65 -3.09 -11.40 10.94
C ASN A 65 -3.09 -11.25 9.42
N ASP A 66 -3.39 -12.35 8.72
CA ASP A 66 -3.83 -12.28 7.33
C ASP A 66 -5.19 -11.58 7.25
N ILE A 67 -5.34 -10.68 6.28
CA ILE A 67 -6.53 -9.85 6.09
C ILE A 67 -7.26 -10.29 4.82
N ASN A 68 -8.59 -10.41 4.89
CA ASN A 68 -9.43 -10.70 3.73
C ASN A 68 -10.42 -9.54 3.51
N LEU A 69 -10.26 -8.84 2.37
CA LEU A 69 -11.06 -7.67 2.03
C LEU A 69 -12.31 -7.98 1.20
N ALA A 70 -12.67 -9.25 0.98
CA ALA A 70 -13.79 -9.66 0.12
C ALA A 70 -15.17 -9.07 0.52
N GLN A 71 -15.32 -8.54 1.74
CA GLN A 71 -16.54 -7.86 2.18
C GLN A 71 -16.69 -6.44 1.59
N PHE A 72 -15.63 -5.86 1.03
CA PHE A 72 -15.65 -4.54 0.40
C PHE A 72 -15.64 -4.71 -1.12
N THR A 73 -16.65 -4.16 -1.78
CA THR A 73 -16.86 -4.30 -3.22
C THR A 73 -17.00 -2.92 -3.88
N GLY A 74 -16.84 -2.84 -5.20
CA GLY A 74 -16.97 -1.58 -5.92
C GLY A 74 -15.99 -0.53 -5.38
N THR A 75 -16.52 0.52 -4.73
CA THR A 75 -15.72 1.59 -4.10
C THR A 75 -15.84 1.61 -2.58
N GLU A 76 -16.28 0.53 -1.94
CA GLU A 76 -16.55 0.47 -0.49
C GLU A 76 -15.28 0.48 0.38
N PHE A 77 -14.13 0.09 -0.19
CA PHE A 77 -12.85 0.24 0.49
C PHE A 77 -12.38 1.70 0.43
N ASN A 78 -12.02 2.26 1.58
CA ASN A 78 -11.49 3.60 1.70
C ASN A 78 -9.99 3.54 1.38
N ILE A 79 -9.62 4.03 0.20
CA ILE A 79 -8.22 4.13 -0.23
C ILE A 79 -7.43 4.98 0.78
N ILE A 80 -6.26 4.47 1.18
CA ILE A 80 -5.35 5.15 2.11
C ILE A 80 -4.55 6.19 1.30
N GLY A 81 -4.56 7.46 1.71
CA GLY A 81 -3.90 8.52 0.95
C GLY A 81 -4.45 8.68 -0.46
N PRO A 82 -5.73 9.03 -0.66
CA PRO A 82 -6.39 8.95 -1.98
C PRO A 82 -5.90 9.99 -3.00
N ASN A 83 -5.04 10.95 -2.61
CA ASN A 83 -4.50 11.96 -3.50
C ASN A 83 -3.31 12.70 -2.86
N TYR A 84 -2.64 13.54 -3.66
CA TYR A 84 -1.46 14.33 -3.26
C TYR A 84 -1.70 15.40 -2.19
N ILE A 85 -2.96 15.76 -1.86
CA ILE A 85 -3.27 16.76 -0.83
C ILE A 85 -3.13 16.15 0.57
N VAL A 86 -3.44 14.86 0.68
CA VAL A 86 -3.41 14.10 1.94
C VAL A 86 -2.66 12.78 1.72
N PRO A 87 -1.33 12.83 1.49
CA PRO A 87 -0.54 11.63 1.22
C PRO A 87 -0.42 10.73 2.47
N PHE A 88 -0.21 9.43 2.24
CA PHE A 88 0.34 8.57 3.27
C PHE A 88 1.84 8.85 3.42
N THR A 89 2.30 9.13 4.63
CA THR A 89 3.70 9.52 4.92
C THR A 89 4.37 8.62 5.97
N GLY A 90 3.64 7.68 6.55
CA GLY A 90 4.05 6.78 7.61
C GLY A 90 4.68 5.47 7.12
N VAL A 91 4.67 4.46 7.99
CA VAL A 91 5.25 3.14 7.72
C VAL A 91 4.17 2.08 7.81
N PHE A 92 4.05 1.24 6.78
CA PHE A 92 3.17 0.08 6.80
C PHE A 92 3.98 -1.20 6.63
N ASP A 93 3.97 -2.06 7.65
CA ASP A 93 4.72 -3.31 7.69
C ASP A 93 3.76 -4.51 7.63
N GLY A 94 3.87 -5.28 6.55
CA GLY A 94 3.08 -6.48 6.32
C GLY A 94 3.47 -7.65 7.23
N ASN A 95 4.65 -7.61 7.89
CA ASN A 95 5.06 -8.57 8.92
C ASN A 95 4.93 -10.07 8.55
N GLY A 96 5.06 -10.39 7.26
CA GLY A 96 4.90 -11.75 6.74
C GLY A 96 3.44 -12.22 6.59
N HIS A 97 2.47 -11.33 6.78
CA HIS A 97 1.05 -11.57 6.53
C HIS A 97 0.63 -11.09 5.14
N THR A 98 -0.53 -11.58 4.72
CA THR A 98 -1.13 -11.28 3.42
C THR A 98 -2.40 -10.45 3.56
N ILE A 99 -2.72 -9.71 2.50
CA ILE A 99 -4.02 -9.05 2.32
C ILE A 99 -4.61 -9.61 1.04
N SER A 100 -5.81 -10.18 1.13
CA SER A 100 -6.46 -10.90 0.03
C SER A 100 -7.73 -10.20 -0.46
N ASN A 101 -8.07 -10.43 -1.73
CA ASN A 101 -9.33 -10.03 -2.36
C ASN A 101 -9.59 -8.51 -2.33
N PHE A 102 -8.52 -7.70 -2.46
CA PHE A 102 -8.68 -6.26 -2.61
C PHE A 102 -9.37 -5.97 -3.96
N THR A 103 -10.65 -5.61 -3.91
CA THR A 103 -11.42 -5.26 -5.11
C THR A 103 -11.69 -3.77 -5.13
N TYR A 104 -11.44 -3.13 -6.27
CA TYR A 104 -11.78 -1.72 -6.46
C TYR A 104 -12.24 -1.45 -7.90
N THR A 105 -13.50 -1.08 -8.08
CA THR A 105 -14.08 -0.78 -9.40
C THR A 105 -14.51 0.68 -9.43
N SER A 106 -13.92 1.47 -10.32
CA SER A 106 -14.23 2.87 -10.52
C SER A 106 -14.13 3.27 -12.00
N SER A 107 -14.70 4.40 -12.38
CA SER A 107 -14.76 4.83 -13.78
C SER A 107 -13.84 5.99 -14.15
N ALA A 108 -13.27 6.75 -13.20
CA ALA A 108 -12.48 7.95 -13.53
C ALA A 108 -11.62 8.55 -12.39
N ILE A 109 -11.36 7.83 -11.29
CA ILE A 109 -10.49 8.36 -10.22
C ILE A 109 -9.04 7.95 -10.48
N ASN A 110 -8.14 8.90 -10.25
CA ASN A 110 -6.70 8.66 -10.30
C ASN A 110 -6.20 8.17 -8.93
N TYR A 111 -4.96 7.69 -8.90
CA TYR A 111 -4.28 7.26 -7.67
C TYR A 111 -5.02 6.10 -7.00
N ILE A 112 -5.14 4.99 -7.73
CA ILE A 112 -5.83 3.79 -7.25
C ILE A 112 -4.81 2.74 -6.85
N GLY A 113 -5.01 2.23 -5.65
CA GLY A 113 -4.32 1.12 -5.02
C GLY A 113 -4.81 0.98 -3.59
N LEU A 114 -4.29 -0.01 -2.86
CA LEU A 114 -4.52 -0.09 -1.41
C LEU A 114 -4.12 1.24 -0.73
N PHE A 115 -3.03 1.82 -1.22
CA PHE A 115 -2.62 3.21 -1.01
C PHE A 115 -2.74 3.97 -2.33
N GLY A 116 -3.43 5.11 -2.34
CA GLY A 116 -3.56 5.90 -3.56
C GLY A 116 -2.27 6.65 -3.87
N TYR A 117 -1.77 7.38 -2.88
CA TYR A 117 -0.68 8.31 -3.02
C TYR A 117 0.16 8.32 -1.73
N VAL A 118 1.43 7.96 -1.88
CA VAL A 118 2.42 7.84 -0.79
C VAL A 118 3.52 8.86 -1.04
N GLU A 119 3.80 9.73 -0.08
CA GLU A 119 4.84 10.75 -0.24
C GLU A 119 5.65 11.02 1.03
N GLY A 120 6.97 11.06 0.89
CA GLY A 120 7.87 11.57 1.92
C GLY A 120 9.04 10.64 2.23
N PRO A 121 10.19 11.19 2.69
CA PRO A 121 11.44 10.45 2.81
C PRO A 121 11.40 9.32 3.86
N ASN A 122 10.41 9.35 4.75
CA ASN A 122 10.18 8.32 5.76
C ASN A 122 9.00 7.40 5.40
N ALA A 123 8.32 7.67 4.28
CA ALA A 123 7.19 6.88 3.85
C ALA A 123 7.68 5.53 3.34
N GLU A 124 7.27 4.46 4.00
CA GLU A 124 7.73 3.10 3.72
C GLU A 124 6.56 2.12 3.72
N ILE A 125 6.45 1.32 2.66
CA ILE A 125 5.57 0.15 2.66
C ILE A 125 6.45 -1.08 2.46
N ARG A 126 6.42 -2.01 3.40
CA ARG A 126 7.28 -3.19 3.36
C ARG A 126 6.56 -4.48 3.70
N GLY A 127 6.99 -5.57 3.07
CA GLY A 127 6.55 -6.92 3.44
C GLY A 127 5.07 -7.22 3.17
N VAL A 128 4.39 -6.42 2.34
CA VAL A 128 2.97 -6.60 2.03
C VAL A 128 2.80 -7.57 0.86
N GLY A 129 2.13 -8.70 1.09
CA GLY A 129 1.68 -9.59 0.03
C GLY A 129 0.19 -9.40 -0.28
N LEU A 130 -0.13 -8.85 -1.45
CA LEU A 130 -1.49 -8.80 -1.97
C LEU A 130 -1.80 -10.10 -2.73
N VAL A 131 -2.89 -10.78 -2.38
CA VAL A 131 -3.34 -12.01 -3.03
C VAL A 131 -4.70 -11.78 -3.69
N ASP A 132 -4.79 -12.09 -4.97
CA ASP A 132 -5.99 -11.90 -5.80
C ASP A 132 -6.55 -10.46 -5.76
N PRO A 133 -5.73 -9.41 -6.03
CA PRO A 133 -6.27 -8.07 -6.21
C PRO A 133 -7.06 -7.98 -7.53
N ASN A 134 -8.22 -7.35 -7.50
CA ASN A 134 -9.07 -7.13 -8.67
C ASN A 134 -9.46 -5.67 -8.82
N ILE A 135 -8.68 -4.92 -9.58
CA ILE A 135 -8.85 -3.48 -9.77
C ILE A 135 -9.26 -3.20 -11.20
N ASP A 136 -10.37 -2.46 -11.33
CA ASP A 136 -10.82 -1.89 -12.59
C ASP A 136 -11.05 -0.39 -12.41
N ALA A 137 -10.07 0.41 -12.83
CA ALA A 137 -10.09 1.87 -12.70
C ALA A 137 -10.80 2.60 -13.85
N GLY A 138 -11.28 1.88 -14.88
CA GLY A 138 -11.86 2.51 -16.06
C GLY A 138 -10.87 3.47 -16.72
N THR A 139 -11.21 4.77 -16.77
CA THR A 139 -10.33 5.81 -17.34
C THR A 139 -9.40 6.46 -16.30
N GLY A 140 -9.10 5.78 -15.19
CA GLY A 140 -8.26 6.30 -14.11
C GLY A 140 -6.77 6.16 -14.39
N ASP A 141 -5.99 7.16 -13.99
CA ASP A 141 -4.52 7.18 -14.08
C ASP A 141 -3.84 6.85 -12.75
N HIS A 142 -2.57 6.42 -12.80
CA HIS A 142 -1.74 6.08 -11.63
C HIS A 142 -2.39 4.94 -10.85
N VAL A 143 -2.38 3.76 -11.47
CA VAL A 143 -3.09 2.58 -10.97
C VAL A 143 -2.09 1.49 -10.65
N GLY A 144 -2.06 1.06 -9.40
CA GLY A 144 -1.30 -0.09 -8.94
C GLY A 144 -2.12 -0.92 -7.96
N SER A 145 -1.81 -2.22 -7.81
CA SER A 145 -2.50 -3.00 -6.78
C SER A 145 -2.20 -2.51 -5.37
N LEU A 146 -0.94 -2.15 -5.11
CA LEU A 146 -0.50 -1.68 -3.80
C LEU A 146 -0.50 -0.16 -3.72
N VAL A 147 0.14 0.53 -4.67
CA VAL A 147 0.29 1.99 -4.65
C VAL A 147 -0.10 2.61 -6.00
N GLY A 148 -0.94 3.63 -6.01
CA GLY A 148 -1.21 4.40 -7.22
C GLY A 148 0.01 5.24 -7.65
N SER A 149 0.49 6.12 -6.76
CA SER A 149 1.71 6.92 -6.96
C SER A 149 2.59 6.95 -5.71
N LEU A 150 3.88 6.71 -5.89
CA LEU A 150 4.91 6.76 -4.85
C LEU A 150 5.88 7.90 -5.14
N LYS A 151 6.06 8.84 -4.20
CA LYS A 151 6.96 9.98 -4.36
C LYS A 151 7.89 10.16 -3.17
N ASN A 152 9.20 10.23 -3.44
CA ASN A 152 10.22 10.37 -2.40
C ASN A 152 10.11 9.31 -1.29
N GLY A 153 9.61 8.10 -1.60
CA GLY A 153 9.32 7.05 -0.63
C GLY A 153 9.94 5.70 -1.02
N THR A 154 9.70 4.68 -0.20
CA THR A 154 10.28 3.34 -0.39
C THR A 154 9.24 2.22 -0.33
N ILE A 155 9.33 1.28 -1.29
CA ILE A 155 8.61 0.00 -1.25
C ILE A 155 9.62 -1.14 -1.26
N THR A 156 9.55 -2.05 -0.27
CA THR A 156 10.45 -3.22 -0.20
C THR A 156 9.73 -4.52 0.14
N ASN A 157 10.13 -5.63 -0.49
CA ASN A 157 9.58 -6.96 -0.17
C ASN A 157 8.05 -7.04 -0.32
N CYS A 158 7.48 -6.30 -1.27
CA CYS A 158 6.03 -6.21 -1.48
C CYS A 158 5.64 -6.88 -2.78
N ASN A 159 4.50 -7.58 -2.78
CA ASN A 159 4.15 -8.46 -3.90
C ASN A 159 2.66 -8.41 -4.24
N SER A 160 2.35 -8.59 -5.51
CA SER A 160 1.00 -8.74 -6.05
C SER A 160 0.86 -10.12 -6.70
N ILE A 161 0.00 -10.97 -6.15
CA ILE A 161 -0.11 -12.38 -6.49
C ILE A 161 -1.47 -12.65 -7.13
N ASP A 162 -1.47 -13.18 -8.35
CA ASP A 162 -2.69 -13.43 -9.14
C ASP A 162 -3.56 -12.19 -9.33
N GLY A 163 -4.81 -12.34 -9.78
CA GLY A 163 -5.74 -11.22 -9.99
C GLY A 163 -5.44 -10.35 -11.22
N SER A 164 -5.99 -9.14 -11.24
CA SER A 164 -5.89 -8.21 -12.35
C SER A 164 -5.93 -6.73 -11.93
N VAL A 165 -5.21 -5.90 -12.69
CA VAL A 165 -5.18 -4.44 -12.54
C VAL A 165 -5.43 -3.80 -13.91
N SER A 166 -6.50 -2.99 -14.03
CA SER A 166 -6.80 -2.22 -15.22
C SER A 166 -7.01 -0.73 -14.97
N GLY A 167 -6.61 0.11 -15.93
CA GLY A 167 -6.76 1.58 -15.91
C GLY A 167 -6.42 2.22 -17.27
N ASP A 168 -6.19 3.55 -17.31
CA ASP A 168 -5.84 4.28 -18.54
C ASP A 168 -4.33 4.55 -18.64
N GLY A 169 -3.80 5.47 -17.83
CA GLY A 169 -2.39 5.85 -17.80
C GLY A 169 -1.64 5.39 -16.55
N TYR A 170 -0.34 5.11 -16.70
CA TYR A 170 0.55 4.74 -15.60
C TYR A 170 0.00 3.55 -14.80
N VAL A 171 -0.15 2.43 -15.48
CA VAL A 171 -0.75 1.22 -14.91
C VAL A 171 0.34 0.20 -14.63
N GLY A 172 0.48 -0.17 -13.36
CA GLY A 172 1.45 -1.18 -12.92
C GLY A 172 0.79 -2.29 -12.12
N GLY A 173 1.33 -3.50 -12.21
CA GLY A 173 0.80 -4.61 -11.40
C GLY A 173 0.95 -4.38 -9.90
N LEU A 174 2.02 -3.70 -9.46
CA LEU A 174 2.24 -3.34 -8.05
C LEU A 174 2.08 -1.84 -7.81
N VAL A 175 2.67 -1.01 -8.66
CA VAL A 175 2.70 0.46 -8.49
C VAL A 175 2.40 1.19 -9.79
N GLY A 176 1.53 2.19 -9.80
CA GLY A 176 1.24 2.95 -11.02
C GLY A 176 2.42 3.80 -11.48
N GLU A 177 2.91 4.69 -10.61
CA GLU A 177 4.07 5.54 -10.86
C GLU A 177 4.98 5.60 -9.63
N ILE A 178 6.30 5.65 -9.85
CA ILE A 178 7.24 6.08 -8.82
C ILE A 178 8.09 7.29 -9.26
N SER A 179 8.32 8.22 -8.35
CA SER A 179 9.08 9.46 -8.58
C SER A 179 10.06 9.75 -7.45
N TYR A 180 11.35 9.92 -7.76
CA TYR A 180 12.44 10.06 -6.77
C TYR A 180 12.41 9.01 -5.65
N SER A 181 12.02 7.77 -5.98
CA SER A 181 11.68 6.72 -5.02
C SER A 181 12.49 5.45 -5.26
N THR A 182 12.31 4.46 -4.39
CA THR A 182 12.90 3.13 -4.54
C THR A 182 11.86 2.04 -4.41
N VAL A 183 11.84 1.11 -5.38
CA VAL A 183 11.12 -0.15 -5.31
C VAL A 183 12.14 -1.29 -5.38
N SER A 184 12.16 -2.18 -4.40
CA SER A 184 13.12 -3.28 -4.39
C SER A 184 12.57 -4.59 -3.85
N ASN A 185 13.14 -5.71 -4.32
CA ASN A 185 12.81 -7.06 -3.84
C ASN A 185 11.31 -7.35 -3.94
N SER A 186 10.65 -6.84 -4.97
CA SER A 186 9.19 -6.81 -5.07
C SER A 186 8.74 -7.45 -6.38
N TYR A 187 7.55 -8.04 -6.43
CA TYR A 187 7.09 -8.69 -7.66
C TYR A 187 5.60 -8.60 -7.91
N ALA A 188 5.22 -8.76 -9.18
CA ALA A 188 3.83 -8.82 -9.60
C ALA A 188 3.58 -10.01 -10.53
N THR A 189 2.51 -10.75 -10.27
CA THR A 189 2.04 -11.87 -11.10
C THR A 189 0.61 -11.66 -11.60
N CYS A 190 -0.05 -10.60 -11.15
CA CYS A 190 -1.35 -10.15 -11.65
C CYS A 190 -1.27 -9.77 -13.13
N ASN A 191 -2.38 -9.92 -13.84
CA ASN A 191 -2.49 -9.42 -15.21
C ASN A 191 -2.70 -7.90 -15.19
N VAL A 192 -2.05 -7.20 -16.12
CA VAL A 192 -2.08 -5.74 -16.19
C VAL A 192 -2.58 -5.30 -17.56
N SER A 193 -3.57 -4.42 -17.59
CA SER A 193 -4.05 -3.82 -18.84
C SER A 193 -4.25 -2.32 -18.72
N GLY A 194 -3.83 -1.55 -19.72
CA GLY A 194 -4.14 -0.13 -19.77
C GLY A 194 -3.93 0.49 -21.14
N TYR A 195 -4.08 1.81 -21.24
CA TYR A 195 -3.87 2.53 -22.50
C TYR A 195 -2.41 2.96 -22.68
N SER A 196 -1.86 3.69 -21.72
CA SER A 196 -0.51 4.26 -21.83
C SER A 196 0.37 4.02 -20.60
N ASP A 197 1.66 3.78 -20.83
CA ASP A 197 2.67 3.53 -19.80
C ASP A 197 2.25 2.37 -18.88
N VAL A 198 2.17 1.17 -19.47
CA VAL A 198 1.66 -0.05 -18.84
C VAL A 198 2.83 -1.00 -18.56
N GLY A 199 3.04 -1.36 -17.30
CA GLY A 199 4.09 -2.29 -16.91
C GLY A 199 3.63 -3.41 -16.00
N GLY A 200 4.24 -4.58 -16.14
CA GLY A 200 3.89 -5.74 -15.30
C GLY A 200 4.12 -5.51 -13.82
N LEU A 201 5.14 -4.75 -13.43
CA LEU A 201 5.37 -4.32 -12.04
C LEU A 201 4.96 -2.86 -11.84
N GLU A 202 5.36 -2.00 -12.78
CA GLU A 202 5.28 -0.54 -12.63
C GLU A 202 4.90 0.16 -13.94
N GLY A 203 3.97 1.12 -13.89
CA GLY A 203 3.61 1.91 -15.07
C GLY A 203 4.73 2.86 -15.50
N GLN A 204 5.14 3.77 -14.60
CA GLN A 204 6.19 4.77 -14.87
C GLN A 204 7.23 4.91 -13.75
N ASN A 205 8.51 4.77 -14.13
CA ASN A 205 9.67 5.06 -13.29
C ASN A 205 10.29 6.43 -13.66
N HIS A 206 10.14 7.42 -12.79
CA HIS A 206 10.68 8.77 -12.96
C HIS A 206 11.82 9.07 -11.97
N TYR A 207 13.07 9.21 -12.45
CA TYR A 207 14.27 9.43 -11.63
C TYR A 207 14.36 8.53 -10.38
N SER A 208 13.93 7.28 -10.51
CA SER A 208 13.80 6.34 -9.40
C SER A 208 14.55 5.04 -9.65
N THR A 209 14.62 4.18 -8.63
CA THR A 209 15.32 2.90 -8.72
C THR A 209 14.36 1.73 -8.55
N VAL A 210 14.40 0.81 -9.52
CA VAL A 210 13.78 -0.52 -9.45
C VAL A 210 14.90 -1.55 -9.41
N SER A 211 14.93 -2.40 -8.38
CA SER A 211 15.98 -3.39 -8.23
C SER A 211 15.52 -4.73 -7.65
N ASN A 212 16.09 -5.83 -8.14
CA ASN A 212 15.79 -7.19 -7.66
C ASN A 212 14.29 -7.52 -7.70
N SER A 213 13.60 -7.01 -8.71
CA SER A 213 12.15 -7.11 -8.83
C SER A 213 11.76 -7.83 -10.11
N TYR A 214 10.54 -8.38 -10.16
CA TYR A 214 10.12 -9.11 -11.35
C TYR A 214 8.62 -9.07 -11.61
N ALA A 215 8.26 -9.34 -12.86
CA ALA A 215 6.87 -9.47 -13.27
C ALA A 215 6.64 -10.73 -14.12
N THR A 216 5.53 -11.43 -13.89
CA THR A 216 5.20 -12.67 -14.62
C THR A 216 3.79 -12.70 -15.21
N GLY A 217 2.91 -11.77 -14.81
CA GLY A 217 1.58 -11.65 -15.37
C GLY A 217 1.58 -11.13 -16.80
N THR A 218 0.47 -11.34 -17.52
CA THR A 218 0.31 -10.80 -18.87
C THR A 218 0.13 -9.30 -18.81
N VAL A 219 0.81 -8.58 -19.72
CA VAL A 219 0.70 -7.13 -19.85
C VAL A 219 0.13 -6.78 -21.22
N SER A 220 -0.95 -6.00 -21.26
CA SER A 220 -1.56 -5.52 -22.51
C SER A 220 -1.77 -4.01 -22.51
N GLY A 221 -1.48 -3.33 -23.61
CA GLY A 221 -1.85 -1.92 -23.76
C GLY A 221 -1.53 -1.31 -25.11
N TYR A 222 -1.69 0.00 -25.23
CA TYR A 222 -1.57 0.71 -26.50
C TYR A 222 -0.22 1.42 -26.67
N SER A 223 0.27 2.17 -25.69
CA SER A 223 1.51 2.96 -25.81
C SER A 223 2.41 2.77 -24.58
N GLY A 224 3.70 2.51 -24.77
CA GLY A 224 4.63 2.32 -23.65
C GLY A 224 4.32 1.04 -22.84
N VAL A 225 4.28 -0.11 -23.51
CA VAL A 225 3.95 -1.40 -22.88
C VAL A 225 5.23 -2.17 -22.56
N GLY A 226 5.51 -2.37 -21.28
CA GLY A 226 6.70 -3.06 -20.79
C GLY A 226 6.38 -4.31 -19.97
N GLY A 227 7.15 -5.38 -20.15
CA GLY A 227 6.97 -6.57 -19.31
C GLY A 227 7.21 -6.31 -17.82
N LEU A 228 8.11 -5.38 -17.46
CA LEU A 228 8.35 -4.95 -16.08
C LEU A 228 7.92 -3.50 -15.86
N VAL A 229 8.44 -2.57 -16.67
CA VAL A 229 8.22 -1.12 -16.54
C VAL A 229 7.64 -0.57 -17.85
N GLY A 230 6.49 0.10 -17.81
CA GLY A 230 5.91 0.72 -19.01
C GLY A 230 6.83 1.79 -19.59
N ARG A 231 7.14 2.80 -18.77
CA ARG A 231 8.03 3.90 -19.11
C ARG A 231 9.09 4.16 -18.06
N ASN A 232 10.35 4.28 -18.49
CA ASN A 232 11.47 4.68 -17.65
C ASN A 232 12.01 6.05 -18.07
N GLY A 233 11.71 7.09 -17.30
CA GLY A 233 12.21 8.46 -17.50
C GLY A 233 13.34 8.80 -16.52
N GLY A 234 14.60 8.67 -16.94
CA GLY A 234 15.77 8.97 -16.10
C GLY A 234 15.95 8.04 -14.88
N GLY A 235 15.15 6.98 -14.77
CA GLY A 235 15.25 5.98 -13.72
C GLY A 235 16.25 4.86 -14.03
N THR A 236 16.53 4.04 -13.02
CA THR A 236 17.38 2.84 -13.10
C THR A 236 16.55 1.59 -12.87
N VAL A 237 16.71 0.60 -13.76
CA VAL A 237 16.17 -0.77 -13.59
C VAL A 237 17.35 -1.73 -13.56
N SER A 238 17.54 -2.47 -12.46
CA SER A 238 18.70 -3.34 -12.27
C SER A 238 18.31 -4.69 -11.65
N SER A 239 19.04 -5.76 -12.00
CA SER A 239 18.82 -7.11 -11.45
C SER A 239 17.35 -7.55 -11.47
N SER A 240 16.60 -7.12 -12.49
CA SER A 240 15.15 -7.30 -12.57
C SER A 240 14.78 -7.95 -13.89
N TYR A 241 13.68 -8.69 -13.92
CA TYR A 241 13.29 -9.47 -15.10
C TYR A 241 11.77 -9.53 -15.28
N ALA A 242 11.33 -9.80 -16.50
CA ALA A 242 9.94 -10.09 -16.79
C ALA A 242 9.85 -11.39 -17.62
N THR A 243 8.81 -12.19 -17.37
CA THR A 243 8.55 -13.44 -18.09
C THR A 243 7.13 -13.56 -18.65
N GLY A 244 6.24 -12.63 -18.28
CA GLY A 244 4.88 -12.56 -18.80
C GLY A 244 4.82 -12.18 -20.27
N SER A 245 3.71 -12.50 -20.93
CA SER A 245 3.45 -12.07 -22.30
C SER A 245 3.20 -10.57 -22.35
N VAL A 246 3.78 -9.88 -23.32
CA VAL A 246 3.58 -8.44 -23.54
C VAL A 246 2.85 -8.26 -24.86
N ILE A 247 1.66 -7.66 -24.81
CA ILE A 247 0.73 -7.56 -25.94
C ILE A 247 0.47 -6.07 -26.22
N GLY A 248 0.96 -5.59 -27.36
CA GLY A 248 0.58 -4.27 -27.88
C GLY A 248 -0.70 -4.35 -28.71
N ASP A 249 -1.60 -3.39 -28.52
CA ASP A 249 -2.77 -3.23 -29.37
C ASP A 249 -2.38 -2.82 -30.81
N VAL A 250 -3.33 -2.98 -31.75
CA VAL A 250 -3.09 -2.61 -33.16
C VAL A 250 -2.73 -1.14 -33.26
N GLY A 251 -1.51 -0.86 -33.73
CA GLY A 251 -0.98 0.51 -33.82
C GLY A 251 -0.14 0.96 -32.63
N SER A 252 0.21 0.05 -31.72
CA SER A 252 1.04 0.37 -30.55
C SER A 252 2.41 0.94 -30.92
N ASP A 253 2.83 2.02 -30.25
CA ASP A 253 4.07 2.73 -30.58
C ASP A 253 5.32 2.07 -29.99
N TRP A 254 5.26 1.62 -28.72
CA TRP A 254 6.41 1.10 -27.98
C TRP A 254 6.03 -0.11 -27.14
N VAL A 255 6.56 -1.28 -27.50
CA VAL A 255 6.35 -2.54 -26.79
C VAL A 255 7.70 -3.21 -26.53
N GLY A 256 8.01 -3.47 -25.26
CA GLY A 256 9.29 -4.04 -24.86
C GLY A 256 9.16 -5.13 -23.80
N GLY A 257 9.97 -6.18 -23.93
CA GLY A 257 9.92 -7.33 -23.01
C GLY A 257 10.28 -7.00 -21.56
N LEU A 258 11.09 -5.95 -21.32
CA LEU A 258 11.43 -5.47 -19.98
C LEU A 258 10.91 -4.04 -19.75
N VAL A 259 11.31 -3.11 -20.62
CA VAL A 259 10.90 -1.70 -20.59
C VAL A 259 10.22 -1.35 -21.91
N GLY A 260 9.03 -0.74 -21.86
CA GLY A 260 8.30 -0.31 -23.06
C GLY A 260 8.95 0.90 -23.73
N MET A 261 9.10 1.99 -22.97
CA MET A 261 9.72 3.24 -23.42
C MET A 261 10.80 3.70 -22.43
N HIS A 262 11.97 4.09 -22.94
CA HIS A 262 13.06 4.66 -22.13
C HIS A 262 13.42 6.06 -22.61
N VAL A 263 13.48 7.02 -21.69
CA VAL A 263 13.81 8.44 -21.98
C VAL A 263 14.87 8.94 -21.01
N GLY A 264 16.00 9.38 -21.56
CA GLY A 264 17.10 10.00 -20.80
C GLY A 264 18.03 8.99 -20.11
N GLY A 265 19.31 9.38 -19.97
CA GLY A 265 20.37 8.63 -19.31
C GLY A 265 21.43 9.56 -18.73
#